data_AF-A0AA87AUM3-F1
#
_entry.id   AF-A0AA87AUM3-F1
#
_cell.length_a   1.000
_cell.length_b   1.000
_cell.length_c   1.000
_cell.angle_alpha   90.00
_cell.angle_beta   90.00
_cell.angle_gamma   90.00
#
_symmetry.space_group_name_H-M   'P 1'
#
loop_
_entity.id
_entity.type
_entity.pdbx_description
1 polymer ?
#
loop_
_entity_poly.entity_id
_entity_poly.type
_entity_poly.pdbx_seq_one_letter_code
_entity_poly.pdbx_strand_id
1 'polypeptide(L)'
;MAINGRIQREGEVVHLVAQQLFDFSADLSGLADMDVVFKSPSGRGDEFAHGSAGGGDSRDRPKPLPEARDIFIADLHIDRLKVKSRNFN
;
A
#
# COMPACT_ATOMS: atom_id res chain seq x y z
N MET A 1 29.78 -1.23 -7.31
CA MET A 1 29.87 -0.23 -8.40
C MET A 1 28.67 0.71 -8.31
N ALA A 2 28.87 2.00 -8.54
CA ALA A 2 27.79 2.99 -8.63
C ALA A 2 27.96 3.85 -9.88
N ILE A 3 26.84 4.41 -10.37
CA ILE A 3 26.81 5.22 -11.58
C ILE A 3 26.09 6.53 -11.27
N ASN A 4 26.75 7.64 -11.60
CA ASN A 4 26.09 8.94 -11.69
C ASN A 4 25.84 9.23 -13.18
N GLY A 5 24.58 9.40 -13.56
CA GLY A 5 24.19 9.46 -14.94
C GLY A 5 22.69 9.67 -15.12
N ARG A 6 22.19 9.35 -16.31
CA ARG A 6 20.78 9.50 -16.65
C ARG A 6 20.24 8.22 -17.27
N ILE A 7 18.99 7.90 -16.94
CA ILE A 7 18.25 6.81 -17.57
C ILE A 7 17.32 7.43 -18.60
N GLN A 8 17.28 6.85 -19.79
CA GLN A 8 16.37 7.20 -20.87
C GLN A 8 15.63 5.95 -21.33
N ARG A 9 14.39 6.10 -21.77
CA ARG A 9 13.57 4.98 -22.28
C ARG A 9 12.97 5.37 -23.61
N GLU A 10 13.15 4.51 -24.61
CA GLU A 10 12.56 4.64 -25.93
C GLU A 10 11.88 3.33 -26.30
N GLY A 11 10.54 3.35 -26.40
CA GLY A 11 9.76 2.14 -26.61
C GLY A 11 10.04 1.09 -25.53
N GLU A 12 10.56 -0.07 -25.94
CA GLU A 12 10.93 -1.17 -25.04
C GLU A 12 12.38 -1.12 -24.55
N VAL A 13 13.19 -0.19 -25.05
CA VAL A 13 14.62 -0.10 -24.75
C VAL A 13 14.88 0.92 -23.65
N VAL A 14 15.73 0.56 -22.70
CA VAL A 14 16.22 1.45 -21.65
C VAL A 14 17.71 1.69 -21.86
N HIS A 15 18.08 2.97 -22.02
CA HIS A 15 19.45 3.42 -22.12
C HIS A 15 19.91 3.97 -20.76
N LEU A 16 21.07 3.50 -20.29
CA LEU A 16 21.77 4.09 -19.15
C LEU A 16 22.96 4.89 -19.67
N VAL A 17 22.89 6.22 -19.57
CA VAL A 17 23.97 7.13 -19.93
C VAL A 17 24.79 7.42 -18.67
N ALA A 18 25.93 6.75 -18.53
CA ALA A 18 26.84 6.96 -17.41
C ALA A 18 27.70 8.22 -17.66
N GLN A 19 27.64 9.19 -16.75
CA GLN A 19 28.53 10.35 -16.75
C GLN A 19 29.77 10.10 -15.90
N GLN A 20 29.59 9.38 -14.78
CA GLN A 20 30.67 8.95 -13.90
C GLN A 20 30.39 7.52 -13.41
N LEU A 21 31.46 6.75 -13.27
CA LEU A 21 31.47 5.39 -12.76
C LEU A 21 32.35 5.35 -11.51
N PHE A 22 31.81 4.80 -10.43
CA PHE A 22 32.52 4.61 -9.17
C PHE A 22 32.68 3.12 -8.90
N ASP A 23 33.93 2.70 -8.74
CA ASP A 23 34.20 1.38 -8.20
C ASP A 23 34.22 1.44 -6.68
N PHE A 24 33.30 0.70 -6.08
CA PHE A 24 33.19 0.53 -4.63
C PHE A 24 33.45 -0.91 -4.23
N SER A 25 34.05 -1.73 -5.10
CA SER A 25 34.23 -3.17 -4.82
C SER A 25 35.07 -3.40 -3.57
N ALA A 26 36.12 -2.60 -3.35
CA ALA A 26 36.90 -2.65 -2.12
C ALA A 26 36.06 -2.22 -0.90
N ASP A 27 35.39 -1.07 -0.96
CA ASP A 27 34.56 -0.56 0.15
C ASP A 27 33.41 -1.51 0.50
N LEU A 28 32.80 -2.15 -0.50
CA LEU A 28 31.69 -3.09 -0.33
C LEU A 28 32.13 -4.50 0.06
N SER A 29 33.37 -4.92 -0.26
CA SER A 29 33.87 -6.24 0.14
C SER A 29 33.93 -6.43 1.66
N GLY A 30 34.23 -5.37 2.41
CA GLY A 30 34.30 -5.41 3.87
C GLY A 30 32.94 -5.41 4.58
N LEU A 31 31.85 -5.10 3.88
CA LEU A 31 30.49 -5.06 4.46
C LEU A 31 29.99 -6.45 4.88
N ALA A 32 30.45 -7.52 4.24
CA ALA A 32 30.08 -8.89 4.61
C ALA A 32 30.71 -9.34 5.94
N ASP A 33 31.87 -8.78 6.29
CA ASP A 33 32.62 -9.10 7.51
C ASP A 33 32.24 -8.19 8.70
N MET A 34 31.32 -7.24 8.48
CA MET A 34 30.84 -6.37 9.56
C MET A 34 29.97 -7.19 10.52
N ASP A 35 30.51 -7.47 11.71
CA ASP A 35 29.81 -8.13 12.82
C ASP A 35 28.84 -7.15 13.52
N VAL A 36 28.00 -6.50 12.73
CA VAL A 36 26.99 -5.54 13.17
C VAL A 36 25.63 -6.18 12.92
N VAL A 37 24.83 -6.26 13.98
CA VAL A 37 23.44 -6.73 13.86
C VAL A 37 22.66 -5.76 12.96
N PHE A 38 22.40 -6.17 11.72
CA PHE A 38 21.53 -5.44 10.80
C PHE A 38 20.08 -5.54 11.30
N LYS A 39 19.63 -4.51 12.01
CA LYS A 39 18.24 -4.39 12.44
C LYS A 39 17.40 -3.88 11.27
N SER A 40 16.91 -4.80 10.44
CA SER A 40 15.89 -4.47 9.44
C SER A 40 14.61 -4.04 10.18
N PRO A 41 14.12 -2.79 10.02
CA PRO A 41 12.81 -2.44 10.56
C PRO A 41 11.75 -3.24 9.79
N SER A 42 11.03 -4.12 10.49
CA SER A 42 9.95 -4.90 9.90
C SER A 42 8.92 -3.96 9.28
N GLY A 43 8.76 -4.03 7.96
CA GLY A 43 7.81 -3.22 7.19
C GLY A 43 6.56 -4.01 6.81
N ARG A 44 5.59 -3.35 6.18
CA ARG A 44 4.34 -3.98 5.69
C ARG A 44 4.58 -5.13 4.70
N GLY A 45 5.71 -5.12 3.98
CA GLY A 45 6.10 -6.22 3.08
C GLY A 45 6.76 -7.41 3.77
N ASP A 46 7.07 -7.27 5.06
CA ASP A 46 7.85 -8.22 5.86
C ASP A 46 6.96 -9.04 6.82
N GLU A 47 5.64 -8.87 6.69
CA GLU A 47 4.62 -9.50 7.54
C GLU A 47 4.63 -11.04 7.43
N PHE A 48 5.22 -11.60 6.37
CA PHE A 48 5.38 -13.05 6.22
C PHE A 48 6.49 -13.61 7.12
N ALA A 49 7.62 -12.92 7.24
CA ALA A 49 8.76 -13.35 8.04
C ALA A 49 8.65 -12.90 9.50
N HIS A 50 8.02 -11.73 9.74
CA HIS A 50 7.96 -11.10 11.06
C HIS A 50 6.55 -10.97 11.64
N GLY A 51 5.50 -11.37 10.90
CA GLY A 51 4.11 -11.23 11.33
C GLY A 51 3.58 -9.80 11.15
N SER A 52 2.31 -9.66 10.77
CA SER A 52 1.64 -8.36 10.75
C SER A 52 1.40 -7.84 12.17
N ALA A 53 1.48 -6.52 12.37
CA ALA A 53 1.05 -5.89 13.60
C ALA A 53 -0.46 -6.09 13.77
N GLY A 54 -0.84 -7.14 14.50
CA GLY A 54 -2.23 -7.58 14.64
C GLY A 54 -2.47 -9.06 14.36
N GLY A 55 -1.46 -9.81 13.92
CA GLY A 55 -1.49 -11.27 13.79
C GLY A 55 -2.39 -11.76 12.64
N GLY A 56 -1.76 -12.31 11.60
CA GLY A 56 -2.45 -13.06 10.56
C GLY A 56 -3.19 -12.20 9.52
N ASP A 57 -4.00 -12.88 8.71
CA ASP A 57 -4.75 -12.27 7.62
C ASP A 57 -5.81 -11.32 8.18
N SER A 58 -5.88 -10.11 7.62
CA SER A 58 -6.90 -9.14 7.99
C SER A 58 -8.33 -9.62 7.73
N ARG A 59 -8.49 -10.62 6.84
CA ARG A 59 -9.77 -11.27 6.55
C ARG A 59 -10.26 -12.19 7.67
N ASP A 60 -9.34 -12.71 8.49
CA ASP A 60 -9.67 -13.58 9.62
C ASP A 60 -10.04 -12.78 10.87
N ARG A 61 -9.78 -11.45 10.86
CA ARG A 61 -10.16 -10.59 11.97
C ARG A 61 -11.69 -10.43 12.03
N PRO A 62 -12.31 -10.56 13.22
CA PRO A 62 -13.72 -10.31 13.38
C PRO A 62 -14.02 -8.87 12.98
N LYS A 63 -14.89 -8.69 11.97
CA LYS A 63 -15.32 -7.36 11.53
C LYS A 63 -16.06 -6.69 12.69
N PRO A 64 -15.75 -5.42 13.04
CA PRO A 64 -16.57 -4.70 13.99
C PRO A 64 -18.00 -4.66 13.46
N LEU A 65 -18.97 -5.14 14.26
CA LEU A 65 -20.37 -4.98 13.90
C LEU A 65 -20.65 -3.48 13.80
N PRO A 66 -21.15 -2.97 12.65
CA PRO A 66 -21.61 -1.61 12.60
C PRO A 66 -22.76 -1.45 13.59
N GLU A 67 -22.65 -0.47 14.48
CA GLU A 67 -23.72 -0.12 15.40
C GLU A 67 -24.97 0.23 14.58
N ALA A 68 -26.11 -0.37 14.94
CA ALA A 68 -27.37 -0.06 14.30
C ALA A 68 -27.68 1.42 14.53
N ARG A 69 -27.69 2.20 13.45
CA ARG A 69 -28.10 3.60 13.53
C ARG A 69 -29.56 3.65 13.95
N ASP A 70 -29.87 4.50 14.93
CA ASP A 70 -31.25 4.82 15.28
C ASP A 70 -31.87 5.66 14.14
N ILE A 71 -32.75 5.03 13.36
CA ILE A 71 -33.41 5.64 12.18
C ILE A 71 -34.81 6.15 12.55
N PHE A 72 -35.14 6.34 13.82
CA PHE A 72 -36.42 6.95 14.19
C PHE A 72 -36.42 8.47 13.93
N ILE A 73 -36.83 8.87 12.73
CA ILE A 73 -37.05 10.28 12.36
C ILE A 73 -38.55 10.58 12.51
N ALA A 74 -38.95 11.21 13.62
CA ALA A 74 -40.36 11.49 13.96
C ALA A 74 -41.13 12.34 12.93
N ASP A 75 -40.43 13.11 12.09
CA ASP A 75 -41.05 14.11 11.20
C ASP A 75 -41.32 13.63 9.76
N LEU A 76 -40.98 12.39 9.41
CA LEU A 76 -41.28 11.82 8.09
C LEU A 76 -42.59 11.01 8.12
N HIS A 77 -43.70 11.70 8.39
CA HIS A 77 -45.03 11.10 8.22
C HIS A 77 -45.28 10.76 6.73
N ILE A 78 -45.56 9.48 6.47
CA ILE A 78 -45.77 8.88 5.13
C ILE A 78 -46.91 9.55 4.35
N ASP A 79 -47.80 10.27 5.03
CA ASP A 79 -48.96 10.97 4.46
C ASP A 79 -48.59 12.11 3.47
N ARG A 80 -47.32 12.54 3.42
CA ARG A 80 -46.84 13.49 2.42
C ARG A 80 -46.54 12.86 1.05
N LEU A 81 -46.43 11.54 0.95
CA LEU A 81 -46.00 10.85 -0.28
C LEU A 81 -47.19 10.64 -1.24
N LYS A 82 -47.85 11.73 -1.64
CA LYS A 82 -48.97 11.72 -2.59
C LYS A 82 -48.45 11.91 -4.02
N VAL A 83 -47.82 10.87 -4.57
CA VAL A 83 -47.30 10.87 -5.95
C VAL A 83 -48.41 10.44 -6.90
N LYS A 84 -48.79 11.29 -7.87
CA LYS A 84 -49.66 10.87 -8.98
C LYS A 84 -48.85 10.00 -9.94
N SER A 85 -49.31 8.79 -10.21
CA SER A 85 -48.74 7.92 -11.24
C SER A 85 -48.97 8.53 -12.64
N ARG A 86 -47.97 8.39 -13.53
CA ARG A 86 -48.12 8.67 -14.96
C ARG A 86 -48.55 7.38 -15.66
N ASN A 87 -49.57 7.47 -16.50
CA ASN A 87 -49.95 6.40 -17.41
C ASN A 87 -49.07 6.49 -18.66
N PHE A 88 -48.43 5.38 -19.01
CA PHE A 88 -47.68 5.21 -20.25
C PHE A 88 -48.50 4.30 -21.16
N ASN A 89 -49.53 4.88 -21.77
CA ASN A 89 -50.22 4.30 -22.92
C ASN A 89 -49.61 4.84 -24.21
#